data_AF-A0A9Q1ECG4-F1
#
_entry.id   AF-A0A9Q1ECG4-F1
#
_cell.length_a   1.000
_cell.length_b   1.000
_cell.length_c   1.000
_cell.angle_alpha   90.00
_cell.angle_beta   90.00
_cell.angle_gamma   90.00
#
_symmetry.space_group_name_H-M   'P 1'
#
loop_
_entity.id
_entity.type
_entity.pdbx_description
1 polymer ?
#
loop_
_entity_poly.entity_id
_entity_poly.type
_entity_poly.pdbx_seq_one_letter_code
_entity_poly.pdbx_strand_id
1 'polypeptide(L)'
;KISFFSEGILFVHPHYGSVTLSKNLISALKFYDGDSSSSATSLFVEYEGTLLPHLPFQLHSASHCLAFALQPNSRSYRAFYSQVLAVWQQSSDAGLLLQMVGSEQLTLEQRSMLSRLDRLYESHTLPASERRGNLKAVCAELPELDMFLQHLALSIVGQETLQSTHLEDLFPKREPSTPLRAPADKIVINIISGLPGSHKDSLCNYLVSLNKEYGRWVLYRPALDSCDSFSRTHLQRYLSSLLDSQRGRGTRQCALTRRGLRLLLLTPGYTDVVDVVQAVFTHPDPRAQVTFSLGAITACVDPLSSYLEHRFLFPKLLEQCSQGMVSCVAFTGLTGDQRHPLLHQLQQLIRAANPSAAFILAEKGAVTRNEDVELILSESSFSEPPMLRARYLLYPGWYEGKFCTSGSSPSIWQERVLFSRPLEKPLFMARCKALKSSLRPNPFTGNVYNIWGRVLFSDSEQLMEVSYNVVSGTLGVVPMQEGPSPPPQDVEPHRGAPDCFLLFDGVGLTQDSLKNWLRQCAKQKAAKRPRKKHEVLTLQEIKTIHVKRHLEPLPAGYFYNGHQFVNFFGDKMNFHPLMEQFIDEYVEEANKEIERFNHELELQGQPDLFDP
;
A
#
# COMPACT_ATOMS: atom_id res chain seq x y z
N LYS A 1 -18.13 -14.86 30.67
CA LYS A 1 -19.48 -15.01 31.30
C LYS A 1 -20.49 -14.28 30.43
N ILE A 2 -21.65 -14.86 30.13
CA ILE A 2 -22.69 -14.21 29.30
C ILE A 2 -23.98 -14.06 30.11
N SER A 3 -24.73 -12.99 29.85
CA SER A 3 -26.03 -12.68 30.44
C SER A 3 -26.93 -12.11 29.35
N PHE A 4 -28.14 -12.62 29.29
CA PHE A 4 -29.11 -12.29 28.26
C PHE A 4 -30.19 -11.38 28.85
N PHE A 5 -30.59 -10.36 28.09
CA PHE A 5 -31.65 -9.41 28.43
C PHE A 5 -32.63 -9.32 27.26
N SER A 6 -33.86 -8.86 27.51
CA SER A 6 -34.84 -8.65 26.43
C SER A 6 -34.32 -7.70 25.34
N GLU A 7 -33.57 -6.67 25.75
CA GLU A 7 -33.03 -5.61 24.89
C GLU A 7 -31.56 -5.84 24.45
N GLY A 8 -30.97 -7.01 24.70
CA GLY A 8 -29.60 -7.26 24.25
C GLY A 8 -28.82 -8.33 25.01
N ILE A 9 -27.51 -8.34 24.79
CA ILE A 9 -26.57 -9.33 25.34
C ILE A 9 -25.45 -8.59 26.07
N LEU A 10 -25.15 -9.02 27.29
CA LEU A 10 -23.95 -8.60 28.02
C LEU A 10 -23.03 -9.80 28.17
N PHE A 11 -21.79 -9.67 27.73
CA PHE A 11 -20.77 -10.67 28.05
C PHE A 11 -19.53 -10.02 28.66
N VAL A 12 -18.97 -10.71 29.64
CA VAL A 12 -17.70 -10.35 30.27
C VAL A 12 -16.65 -11.31 29.74
N HIS A 13 -15.73 -10.76 28.95
CA HIS A 13 -14.57 -11.46 28.44
C HIS A 13 -13.39 -11.27 29.40
N PRO A 14 -12.60 -12.33 29.72
CA PRO A 14 -11.46 -12.21 30.62
C PRO A 14 -10.44 -11.16 30.21
N HIS A 15 -10.31 -10.91 28.90
CA HIS A 15 -9.31 -10.01 28.34
C HIS A 15 -9.83 -8.61 27.96
N TYR A 16 -11.13 -8.48 27.69
CA TYR A 16 -11.72 -7.24 27.15
C TYR A 16 -12.71 -6.58 28.11
N GLY A 17 -12.92 -7.18 29.29
CA GLY A 17 -13.90 -6.70 30.25
C GLY A 17 -15.33 -6.94 29.77
N SER A 18 -16.24 -6.06 30.18
CA SER A 18 -17.66 -6.14 29.84
C SER A 18 -17.96 -5.50 28.48
N VAL A 19 -18.57 -6.26 27.59
CA VAL A 19 -19.06 -5.81 26.29
C VAL A 19 -20.58 -5.96 26.24
N THR A 20 -21.25 -4.88 25.86
CA THR A 20 -22.72 -4.81 25.78
C THR A 20 -23.14 -4.69 24.32
N LEU A 21 -23.98 -5.63 23.87
CA LEU A 21 -24.61 -5.64 22.56
C LEU A 21 -26.08 -5.24 22.73
N SER A 22 -26.42 -4.02 22.33
CA SER A 22 -27.80 -3.54 22.33
C SER A 22 -28.57 -4.13 21.14
N LYS A 23 -29.87 -4.43 21.32
CA LYS A 23 -30.75 -4.93 20.26
C LYS A 23 -30.76 -4.03 19.02
N ASN A 24 -30.63 -2.72 19.19
CA ASN A 24 -30.60 -1.76 18.08
C ASN A 24 -29.36 -1.90 17.18
N LEU A 25 -28.31 -2.58 17.65
CA LEU A 25 -27.06 -2.79 16.91
C LEU A 25 -26.94 -4.21 16.36
N ILE A 26 -27.95 -5.05 16.61
CA ILE A 26 -28.03 -6.43 16.13
C ILE A 26 -28.88 -6.41 14.87
N SER A 27 -28.39 -6.97 13.77
CA SER A 27 -29.10 -7.07 12.50
C SER A 27 -29.88 -8.38 12.38
N ALA A 28 -29.33 -9.48 12.88
CA ALA A 28 -30.02 -10.77 12.91
C ALA A 28 -29.53 -11.67 14.06
N LEU A 29 -30.42 -12.55 14.53
CA LEU A 29 -30.13 -13.58 15.53
C LEU A 29 -30.47 -14.95 14.96
N LYS A 30 -29.50 -15.87 14.94
CA LYS A 30 -29.69 -17.25 14.49
C LYS A 30 -29.29 -18.20 15.61
N PHE A 31 -30.13 -19.18 15.89
CA PHE A 31 -29.87 -20.18 16.93
C PHE A 31 -29.81 -21.57 16.32
N TYR A 32 -28.72 -22.28 16.61
CA TYR A 32 -28.47 -23.66 16.20
C TYR A 32 -28.49 -24.56 17.44
N ASP A 33 -29.45 -25.49 17.49
CA ASP A 33 -29.72 -26.35 18.66
C ASP A 33 -28.92 -27.67 18.65
N GLY A 34 -27.97 -27.84 17.72
CA GLY A 34 -27.16 -29.07 17.63
C GLY A 34 -27.94 -30.25 17.07
N ASP A 35 -27.33 -31.00 16.15
CA ASP A 35 -27.95 -32.21 15.59
C ASP A 35 -27.75 -33.47 16.48
N SER A 36 -26.97 -33.35 17.58
CA SER A 36 -26.66 -34.45 18.52
C SER A 36 -26.42 -33.98 19.97
N SER A 37 -26.55 -34.88 20.97
CA SER A 37 -26.29 -34.60 22.39
C SER A 37 -24.83 -34.27 22.74
N SER A 38 -23.92 -34.44 21.78
CA SER A 38 -22.49 -34.14 21.88
C SER A 38 -22.07 -32.80 21.24
N SER A 39 -22.95 -32.14 20.48
CA SER A 39 -22.66 -30.85 19.83
C SER A 39 -23.05 -29.66 20.72
N ALA A 40 -22.26 -28.58 20.69
CA ALA A 40 -22.56 -27.39 21.48
C ALA A 40 -23.64 -26.52 20.81
N THR A 41 -24.74 -26.24 21.51
CA THR A 41 -25.75 -25.29 21.01
C THR A 41 -25.11 -23.91 20.82
N SER A 42 -25.39 -23.25 19.71
CA SER A 42 -24.66 -22.05 19.29
C SER A 42 -25.62 -20.92 18.90
N LEU A 43 -25.40 -19.74 19.48
CA LEU A 43 -26.11 -18.51 19.14
C LEU A 43 -25.22 -17.64 18.27
N PHE A 44 -25.67 -17.36 17.05
CA PHE A 44 -25.03 -16.43 16.12
C PHE A 44 -25.73 -15.06 16.16
N VAL A 45 -24.93 -14.02 16.31
CA VAL A 45 -25.37 -12.63 16.42
C VAL A 45 -24.72 -11.84 15.30
N GLU A 46 -25.51 -11.46 14.30
CA GLU A 46 -25.09 -10.55 13.23
C GLU A 46 -25.32 -9.12 13.71
N TYR A 47 -24.33 -8.24 13.51
CA TYR A 47 -24.33 -6.88 14.05
C TYR A 47 -24.04 -5.83 12.98
N GLU A 48 -24.44 -4.58 13.24
CA GLU A 48 -24.19 -3.45 12.34
C GLU A 48 -22.75 -2.92 12.46
N GLY A 49 -22.19 -2.42 11.36
CA GLY A 49 -20.83 -1.87 11.32
C GLY A 49 -20.59 -0.69 12.29
N THR A 50 -21.65 -0.04 12.75
CA THR A 50 -21.64 1.01 13.79
C THR A 50 -21.14 0.50 15.16
N LEU A 51 -21.19 -0.82 15.41
CA LEU A 51 -20.69 -1.45 16.62
C LEU A 51 -19.15 -1.63 16.62
N LEU A 52 -18.49 -1.61 15.45
CA LEU A 52 -17.05 -1.89 15.33
C LEU A 52 -16.16 -1.01 16.25
N PRO A 53 -16.40 0.30 16.44
CA PRO A 53 -15.61 1.12 17.35
C PRO A 53 -15.74 0.73 18.83
N HIS A 54 -16.80 0.00 19.20
CA HIS A 54 -17.12 -0.39 20.57
C HIS A 54 -16.87 -1.88 20.84
N LEU A 55 -16.55 -2.64 19.80
CA LEU A 55 -16.19 -4.05 19.88
C LEU A 55 -14.66 -4.18 19.80
N PRO A 56 -14.01 -4.98 20.67
CA PRO A 56 -12.58 -5.28 20.56
C PRO A 56 -12.24 -5.78 19.16
N PHE A 57 -11.14 -5.28 18.58
CA PHE A 57 -10.76 -5.56 17.18
C PHE A 57 -10.60 -7.06 16.89
N GLN A 58 -10.23 -7.85 17.89
CA GLN A 58 -10.07 -9.30 17.76
C GLN A 58 -11.39 -10.06 17.66
N LEU A 59 -12.51 -9.40 17.99
CA LEU A 59 -13.86 -9.93 17.82
C LEU A 59 -14.50 -9.44 16.51
N HIS A 60 -13.78 -8.68 15.69
CA HIS A 60 -14.26 -8.25 14.39
C HIS A 60 -14.19 -9.42 13.41
N SER A 61 -15.28 -9.63 12.68
CA SER A 61 -15.33 -10.59 11.57
C SER A 61 -15.75 -9.88 10.29
N ALA A 62 -15.32 -10.41 9.14
CA ALA A 62 -15.65 -9.86 7.82
C ALA A 62 -17.17 -9.92 7.54
N SER A 63 -17.87 -10.89 8.14
CA SER A 63 -19.33 -11.04 8.07
C SER A 63 -20.10 -10.28 9.17
N HIS A 64 -19.41 -9.52 10.03
CA HIS A 64 -20.01 -8.84 11.19
C HIS A 64 -20.89 -9.79 12.03
N CYS A 65 -20.37 -10.98 12.30
CA CYS A 65 -21.05 -12.04 13.04
C CYS A 65 -20.23 -12.51 14.25
N LEU A 66 -20.89 -12.68 15.40
CA LEU A 66 -20.36 -13.27 16.63
C LEU A 66 -21.05 -14.61 16.90
N ALA A 67 -20.29 -15.60 17.38
CA ALA A 67 -20.84 -16.90 17.76
C ALA A 67 -20.60 -17.17 19.25
N PHE A 68 -21.66 -17.53 19.96
CA PHE A 68 -21.63 -17.89 21.38
C PHE A 68 -22.03 -19.36 21.56
N ALA A 69 -21.09 -20.19 22.03
CA ALA A 69 -21.41 -21.54 22.46
C ALA A 69 -22.12 -21.54 23.81
N LEU A 70 -23.33 -22.09 23.84
CA LEU A 70 -24.11 -22.34 25.03
C LEU A 70 -23.98 -23.82 25.39
N GLN A 71 -23.18 -24.08 26.43
CA GLN A 71 -22.95 -25.45 26.87
C GLN A 71 -24.22 -26.03 27.54
N PRO A 72 -24.60 -27.29 27.23
CA PRO A 72 -25.67 -27.98 27.93
C PRO A 72 -25.44 -27.94 29.44
N ASN A 73 -26.48 -27.71 30.23
CA ASN A 73 -26.43 -27.57 31.69
C ASN A 73 -25.73 -26.32 32.26
N SER A 74 -25.18 -25.42 31.43
CA SER A 74 -24.63 -24.15 31.92
C SER A 74 -25.71 -23.18 32.41
N ARG A 75 -25.35 -22.25 33.30
CA ARG A 75 -26.27 -21.19 33.78
C ARG A 75 -26.78 -20.33 32.62
N SER A 76 -25.92 -20.05 31.64
CA SER A 76 -26.24 -19.28 30.45
C SER A 76 -27.21 -20.01 29.52
N TYR A 77 -27.04 -21.32 29.34
CA TYR A 77 -27.97 -22.15 28.57
C TYR A 77 -29.36 -22.15 29.23
N ARG A 78 -29.43 -22.43 30.54
CA ARG A 78 -30.71 -22.40 31.27
C ARG A 78 -31.38 -21.02 31.23
N ALA A 79 -30.60 -19.93 31.39
CA ALA A 79 -31.11 -18.57 31.32
C ALA A 79 -31.65 -18.23 29.92
N PHE A 80 -30.95 -18.64 28.85
CA PHE A 80 -31.40 -18.41 27.48
C PHE A 80 -32.77 -19.06 27.19
N TYR A 81 -32.92 -20.36 27.47
CA TYR A 81 -34.18 -21.08 27.22
C TYR A 81 -35.34 -20.61 28.10
N SER A 82 -35.07 -20.28 29.38
CA SER A 82 -36.14 -19.92 30.32
C SER A 82 -36.56 -18.46 30.27
N GLN A 83 -35.66 -17.53 29.93
CA GLN A 83 -35.92 -16.09 30.08
C GLN A 83 -36.04 -15.35 28.75
N VAL A 84 -35.42 -15.85 27.67
CA VAL A 84 -35.15 -15.03 26.48
C VAL A 84 -35.63 -15.66 25.17
N LEU A 85 -35.57 -16.98 25.06
CA LEU A 85 -35.96 -17.71 23.83
C LEU A 85 -37.38 -17.35 23.36
N ALA A 86 -38.38 -17.41 24.24
CA ALA A 86 -39.77 -17.11 23.90
C ALA A 86 -39.98 -15.63 23.52
N VAL A 87 -39.30 -14.71 24.22
CA VAL A 87 -39.43 -13.27 23.99
C VAL A 87 -38.84 -12.86 22.64
N TRP A 88 -37.68 -13.42 22.27
CA TRP A 88 -37.03 -13.15 20.99
C TRP A 88 -37.65 -13.88 19.80
N GLN A 89 -38.51 -14.89 20.04
CA GLN A 89 -39.35 -15.52 19.02
C GLN A 89 -40.67 -14.76 18.78
N GLN A 90 -41.18 -14.05 19.79
CA GLN A 90 -42.53 -13.45 19.77
C GLN A 90 -42.54 -11.92 19.63
N SER A 91 -41.39 -11.24 19.61
CA SER A 91 -41.36 -9.77 19.56
C SER A 91 -41.79 -9.21 18.20
N SER A 92 -43.05 -8.81 18.10
CA SER A 92 -43.70 -8.27 16.89
C SER A 92 -43.40 -6.79 16.60
N ASP A 93 -42.83 -6.02 17.54
CA ASP A 93 -42.81 -4.55 17.46
C ASP A 93 -41.47 -3.89 17.04
N ALA A 94 -40.42 -4.65 16.70
CA ALA A 94 -39.26 -4.10 15.97
C ALA A 94 -38.33 -5.22 15.45
N GLY A 95 -38.63 -5.75 14.26
CA GLY A 95 -37.69 -6.26 13.24
C GLY A 95 -36.77 -7.48 13.51
N LEU A 96 -36.41 -7.78 14.76
CA LEU A 96 -35.43 -8.82 15.10
C LEU A 96 -36.12 -10.07 15.64
N LEU A 97 -36.33 -11.04 14.75
CA LEU A 97 -36.81 -12.38 15.10
C LEU A 97 -35.63 -13.35 15.19
N LEU A 98 -35.58 -14.11 16.30
CA LEU A 98 -34.65 -15.21 16.43
C LEU A 98 -35.01 -16.33 15.45
N GLN A 99 -34.13 -16.61 14.50
CA GLN A 99 -34.30 -17.68 13.52
C GLN A 99 -33.72 -18.99 14.06
N MET A 100 -34.55 -20.03 14.12
CA MET A 100 -34.08 -21.39 14.37
C MET A 100 -33.50 -21.94 13.07
N VAL A 101 -32.21 -22.30 13.10
CA VAL A 101 -31.46 -22.65 11.90
C VAL A 101 -30.90 -24.06 12.03
N GLY A 102 -31.07 -24.88 11.00
CA GLY A 102 -30.39 -26.17 10.86
C GLY A 102 -29.00 -26.03 10.21
N SER A 103 -28.17 -27.07 10.32
CA SER A 103 -26.77 -27.06 9.82
C SER A 103 -26.67 -26.62 8.35
N GLU A 104 -27.67 -26.95 7.52
CA GLU A 104 -27.65 -26.63 6.10
C GLU A 104 -27.85 -25.14 5.75
N GLN A 105 -28.48 -24.35 6.65
CA GLN A 105 -28.77 -22.94 6.38
C GLN A 105 -27.71 -22.00 6.99
N LEU A 106 -26.68 -22.54 7.63
CA LEU A 106 -25.53 -21.79 8.12
C LEU A 106 -24.58 -21.43 6.97
N THR A 107 -24.08 -20.20 6.98
CA THR A 107 -23.06 -19.74 6.02
C THR A 107 -21.74 -20.49 6.22
N LEU A 108 -20.85 -20.46 5.22
CA LEU A 108 -19.52 -21.10 5.31
C LEU A 108 -18.74 -20.62 6.55
N GLU A 109 -18.80 -19.32 6.86
CA GLU A 109 -18.16 -18.76 8.06
C GLU A 109 -18.83 -19.22 9.35
N GLN A 110 -20.16 -19.31 9.40
CA GLN A 110 -20.90 -19.80 10.57
C GLN A 110 -20.61 -21.29 10.84
N ARG A 111 -20.54 -22.12 9.80
CA ARG A 111 -20.11 -23.52 9.90
C ARG A 111 -18.65 -23.64 10.38
N SER A 112 -17.77 -22.76 9.90
CA SER A 112 -16.38 -22.69 10.39
C SER A 112 -16.31 -22.30 11.86
N MET A 113 -17.08 -21.29 12.30
CA MET A 113 -17.20 -20.89 13.70
C MET A 113 -17.74 -22.02 14.57
N LEU A 114 -18.79 -22.73 14.13
CA LEU A 114 -19.35 -23.90 14.83
C LEU A 114 -18.30 -25.00 15.00
N SER A 115 -17.57 -25.36 13.94
CA SER A 115 -16.49 -26.37 14.00
C SER A 115 -15.36 -25.99 14.97
N ARG A 116 -15.12 -24.70 15.18
CA ARG A 116 -14.14 -24.19 16.16
C ARG A 116 -14.71 -24.28 17.58
N LEU A 117 -15.98 -23.95 17.76
CA LEU A 117 -16.68 -24.05 19.04
C LEU A 117 -16.82 -25.50 19.51
N ASP A 118 -17.14 -26.43 18.61
CA ASP A 118 -17.22 -27.86 18.93
C ASP A 118 -15.85 -28.43 19.33
N ARG A 119 -14.78 -28.09 18.59
CA ARG A 119 -13.41 -28.45 18.99
C ARG A 119 -13.02 -27.87 20.34
N LEU A 120 -13.43 -26.63 20.64
CA LEU A 120 -13.22 -26.03 21.95
C LEU A 120 -13.99 -26.80 23.03
N TYR A 121 -15.23 -27.19 22.75
CA TYR A 121 -16.06 -27.98 23.64
C TYR A 121 -15.45 -29.35 23.94
N GLU A 122 -15.02 -30.10 22.93
CA GLU A 122 -14.26 -31.36 23.09
C GLU A 122 -12.96 -31.14 23.89
N SER A 123 -12.27 -30.02 23.63
CA SER A 123 -11.11 -29.60 24.41
C SER A 123 -11.45 -29.08 25.81
N HIS A 124 -12.72 -29.00 26.25
CA HIS A 124 -13.07 -28.64 27.63
C HIS A 124 -13.73 -29.80 28.39
N THR A 125 -14.18 -30.85 27.71
CA THR A 125 -14.82 -32.03 28.31
C THR A 125 -13.84 -33.10 28.82
N LEU A 126 -12.57 -33.14 28.38
CA LEU A 126 -11.58 -34.06 28.98
C LEU A 126 -11.17 -33.58 30.40
N PRO A 127 -11.09 -34.49 31.39
CA PRO A 127 -10.85 -34.14 32.78
C PRO A 127 -9.48 -33.46 33.01
N ALA A 128 -9.49 -32.35 33.76
CA ALA A 128 -8.31 -31.52 34.05
C ALA A 128 -7.15 -32.26 34.77
N SER A 129 -7.44 -33.41 35.39
CA SER A 129 -6.48 -34.26 36.10
C SER A 129 -5.48 -34.94 35.15
N GLU A 130 -5.94 -35.43 33.99
CA GLU A 130 -5.08 -36.13 33.02
C GLU A 130 -4.22 -35.15 32.19
N ARG A 131 -4.73 -33.93 31.96
CA ARG A 131 -3.97 -32.86 31.28
C ARG A 131 -2.80 -32.32 32.12
N ARG A 132 -3.02 -32.07 33.42
CA ARG A 132 -1.99 -31.48 34.28
C ARG A 132 -0.90 -32.47 34.69
N GLY A 133 -1.17 -33.78 34.71
CA GLY A 133 -0.18 -34.80 35.08
C GLY A 133 0.97 -34.88 34.09
N ASN A 134 0.66 -35.02 32.79
CA ASN A 134 1.66 -35.14 31.73
C ASN A 134 2.37 -33.82 31.41
N LEU A 135 1.65 -32.69 31.42
CA LEU A 135 2.26 -31.37 31.18
C LEU A 135 3.16 -30.93 32.34
N LYS A 136 2.82 -31.22 33.61
CA LYS A 136 3.70 -30.86 34.74
C LYS A 136 5.07 -31.55 34.70
N ALA A 137 5.12 -32.80 34.25
CA ALA A 137 6.38 -33.53 34.07
C ALA A 137 7.23 -32.91 32.94
N VAL A 138 6.59 -32.52 31.83
CA VAL A 138 7.26 -31.89 30.68
C VAL A 138 7.68 -30.44 30.97
N CYS A 139 6.87 -29.66 31.71
CA CYS A 139 7.21 -28.29 32.13
C CYS A 139 8.40 -28.26 33.11
N ALA A 140 8.65 -29.36 33.85
CA ALA A 140 9.85 -29.49 34.67
C ALA A 140 11.14 -29.67 33.83
N GLU A 141 11.03 -30.26 32.63
CA GLU A 141 12.15 -30.39 31.66
C GLU A 141 12.28 -29.15 30.76
N LEU A 142 11.19 -28.42 30.52
CA LEU A 142 11.10 -27.25 29.64
C LEU A 142 10.48 -26.05 30.39
N PRO A 143 11.25 -25.30 31.21
CA PRO A 143 10.71 -24.19 31.99
C PRO A 143 10.16 -23.05 31.14
N GLU A 144 10.63 -22.90 29.89
CA GLU A 144 10.13 -21.90 28.94
C GLU A 144 8.77 -22.27 28.34
N LEU A 145 8.32 -23.52 28.46
CA LEU A 145 7.04 -24.00 27.91
C LEU A 145 5.85 -23.32 28.59
N ASP A 146 5.85 -23.23 29.92
CA ASP A 146 4.75 -22.60 30.66
C ASP A 146 4.62 -21.12 30.31
N MET A 147 5.75 -20.40 30.25
CA MET A 147 5.77 -18.99 29.84
C MET A 147 5.32 -18.84 28.39
N PHE A 148 5.81 -19.67 27.48
CA PHE A 148 5.41 -19.62 26.08
C PHE A 148 3.92 -19.90 25.91
N LEU A 149 3.36 -20.92 26.56
CA LEU A 149 1.94 -21.23 26.49
C LEU A 149 1.06 -20.11 27.07
N GLN A 150 1.51 -19.47 28.15
CA GLN A 150 0.83 -18.28 28.69
C GLN A 150 0.84 -17.12 27.70
N HIS A 151 2.00 -16.81 27.09
CA HIS A 151 2.09 -15.77 26.05
C HIS A 151 1.27 -16.13 24.81
N LEU A 152 1.34 -17.39 24.37
CA LEU A 152 0.58 -17.88 23.22
C LEU A 152 -0.92 -17.79 23.46
N ALA A 153 -1.40 -18.11 24.66
CA ALA A 153 -2.81 -17.97 25.01
C ALA A 153 -3.29 -16.51 25.04
N LEU A 154 -2.39 -15.55 25.30
CA LEU A 154 -2.70 -14.12 25.21
C LEU A 154 -2.68 -13.61 23.76
N SER A 155 -1.79 -14.18 22.93
CA SER A 155 -1.59 -13.79 21.53
C SER A 155 -2.57 -14.43 20.55
N ILE A 156 -2.98 -15.68 20.80
CA ILE A 156 -3.88 -16.44 19.94
C ILE A 156 -5.32 -16.20 20.41
N VAL A 157 -6.13 -15.57 19.56
CA VAL A 157 -7.60 -15.47 19.77
C VAL A 157 -8.35 -16.61 19.06
N GLY A 158 -7.63 -17.58 18.48
CA GLY A 158 -8.15 -18.71 17.70
C GLY A 158 -7.60 -20.10 18.08
N GLN A 159 -7.83 -21.09 17.22
CA GLN A 159 -7.20 -22.42 17.30
C GLN A 159 -6.24 -22.58 16.13
N GLU A 160 -5.11 -21.89 16.19
CA GLU A 160 -4.09 -21.99 15.16
C GLU A 160 -3.03 -23.00 15.59
N THR A 161 -2.62 -23.82 14.63
CA THR A 161 -1.77 -24.98 14.85
C THR A 161 -0.31 -24.57 14.89
N LEU A 162 0.45 -25.20 15.78
CA LEU A 162 1.91 -25.17 15.74
C LEU A 162 2.37 -26.31 14.81
N GLN A 163 3.36 -26.02 13.96
CA GLN A 163 3.95 -27.08 13.14
C GLN A 163 4.79 -27.99 14.03
N SER A 164 4.59 -29.30 13.91
CA SER A 164 5.31 -30.28 14.72
C SER A 164 6.82 -30.20 14.52
N THR A 165 7.27 -29.89 13.29
CA THR A 165 8.69 -29.71 12.95
C THR A 165 9.34 -28.52 13.65
N HIS A 166 8.56 -27.53 14.08
CA HIS A 166 9.07 -26.33 14.73
C HIS A 166 9.11 -26.46 16.26
N LEU A 167 8.57 -27.54 16.84
CA LEU A 167 8.53 -27.70 18.29
C LEU A 167 9.93 -27.83 18.91
N GLU A 168 10.87 -28.47 18.21
CA GLU A 168 12.26 -28.58 18.67
C GLU A 168 12.97 -27.22 18.67
N ASP A 169 12.74 -26.41 17.65
CA ASP A 169 13.29 -25.06 17.53
C ASP A 169 12.65 -24.07 18.52
N LEU A 170 11.37 -24.27 18.86
CA LEU A 170 10.66 -23.45 19.83
C LEU A 170 11.14 -23.70 21.26
N PHE A 171 11.49 -24.94 21.58
CA PHE A 171 11.94 -25.40 22.89
C PHE A 171 13.24 -26.19 22.77
N PRO A 172 14.37 -25.51 22.50
CA PRO A 172 15.64 -26.20 22.36
C PRO A 172 15.94 -26.97 23.65
N LYS A 173 16.06 -28.30 23.52
CA LYS A 173 16.51 -29.15 24.63
C LYS A 173 17.95 -28.74 25.01
N ARG A 174 18.29 -28.89 26.29
CA ARG A 174 19.64 -28.58 26.82
C ARG A 174 20.76 -29.42 26.19
N GLU A 175 20.42 -30.50 25.50
CA GLU A 175 21.36 -31.34 24.74
C GLU A 175 21.24 -31.04 23.24
N PRO A 176 22.35 -30.71 22.56
CA PRO A 176 22.34 -30.50 21.12
C PRO A 176 22.04 -31.84 20.43
N SER A 177 20.86 -31.98 19.84
CA SER A 177 20.62 -33.02 18.85
C SER A 177 21.55 -32.75 17.67
N THR A 178 22.30 -33.76 17.24
CA THR A 178 23.06 -33.72 15.98
C THR A 178 22.14 -33.23 14.86
N PRO A 179 22.59 -32.29 13.99
CA PRO A 179 21.76 -31.77 12.91
C PRO A 179 21.39 -32.91 11.95
N LEU A 180 20.18 -33.45 12.15
CA LEU A 180 19.61 -34.50 11.31
C LEU A 180 19.05 -33.84 10.05
N ARG A 181 19.95 -33.69 9.08
CA ARG A 181 19.82 -33.30 7.67
C ARG A 181 20.57 -32.00 7.36
N ALA A 182 21.71 -32.17 6.70
CA ALA A 182 22.19 -31.15 5.77
C ALA A 182 21.01 -30.71 4.88
N PRO A 183 20.72 -29.41 4.73
CA PRO A 183 19.66 -28.99 3.83
C PRO A 183 20.00 -29.55 2.45
N ALA A 184 19.07 -30.33 1.89
CA ALA A 184 19.05 -30.61 0.47
C ALA A 184 19.22 -29.28 -0.30
N ASP A 185 19.88 -29.27 -1.46
CA ASP A 185 20.13 -28.06 -2.27
C ASP A 185 18.82 -27.25 -2.51
N LYS A 186 18.50 -26.33 -1.58
CA LYS A 186 17.32 -25.47 -1.59
C LYS A 186 17.70 -24.11 -2.17
N ILE A 187 16.75 -23.48 -2.85
CA ILE A 187 16.92 -22.12 -3.36
C ILE A 187 16.56 -21.14 -2.24
N VAL A 188 17.55 -20.37 -1.78
CA VAL A 188 17.36 -19.36 -0.74
C VAL A 188 16.74 -18.10 -1.35
N ILE A 189 15.62 -17.66 -0.79
CA ILE A 189 14.95 -16.39 -1.12
C ILE A 189 15.31 -15.37 -0.03
N ASN A 190 15.94 -14.26 -0.42
CA ASN A 190 16.12 -13.11 0.47
C ASN A 190 15.15 -12.02 0.04
N ILE A 191 14.41 -11.49 1.00
CA ILE A 191 13.37 -10.49 0.75
C ILE A 191 13.90 -9.12 1.12
N ILE A 192 13.85 -8.20 0.17
CA ILE A 192 14.16 -6.78 0.39
C ILE A 192 12.83 -6.02 0.36
N SER A 193 12.42 -5.56 1.54
CA SER A 193 11.21 -4.76 1.73
C SER A 193 11.57 -3.31 2.03
N GLY A 194 10.59 -2.43 1.97
CA GLY A 194 10.73 -1.01 2.31
C GLY A 194 9.67 -0.17 1.63
N LEU A 195 9.29 0.92 2.29
CA LEU A 195 8.34 1.88 1.74
C LEU A 195 8.85 2.52 0.44
N PRO A 196 7.98 3.07 -0.41
CA PRO A 196 8.42 3.82 -1.57
C PRO A 196 9.32 5.00 -1.15
N GLY A 197 10.44 5.20 -1.85
CA GLY A 197 11.45 6.20 -1.50
C GLY A 197 12.55 5.70 -0.55
N SER A 198 12.43 4.50 0.02
CA SER A 198 13.44 3.90 0.91
C SER A 198 14.77 3.48 0.24
N HIS A 199 14.96 3.75 -1.05
CA HIS A 199 16.14 3.32 -1.82
C HIS A 199 16.38 1.80 -1.85
N LYS A 200 15.36 0.97 -1.59
CA LYS A 200 15.46 -0.50 -1.67
C LYS A 200 15.91 -1.01 -3.05
N ASP A 201 15.51 -0.32 -4.12
CA ASP A 201 15.93 -0.66 -5.49
C ASP A 201 17.42 -0.37 -5.71
N SER A 202 17.94 0.73 -5.14
CA SER A 202 19.36 1.06 -5.14
C SER A 202 20.17 0.01 -4.36
N LEU A 203 19.70 -0.42 -3.19
CA LEU A 203 20.32 -1.49 -2.42
C LEU A 203 20.35 -2.81 -3.20
N CYS A 204 19.23 -3.19 -3.81
CA CYS A 204 19.20 -4.40 -4.62
C CYS A 204 20.16 -4.32 -5.81
N ASN A 205 20.18 -3.19 -6.53
CA ASN A 205 21.07 -3.00 -7.66
C ASN A 205 22.54 -3.04 -7.24
N TYR A 206 22.86 -2.48 -6.07
CA TYR A 206 24.18 -2.55 -5.46
C TYR A 206 24.58 -4.01 -5.20
N LEU A 207 23.73 -4.78 -4.51
CA LEU A 207 23.97 -6.20 -4.22
C LEU A 207 24.16 -7.01 -5.51
N VAL A 208 23.29 -6.82 -6.52
CA VAL A 208 23.41 -7.49 -7.82
C VAL A 208 24.71 -7.11 -8.54
N SER A 209 25.14 -5.85 -8.44
CA SER A 209 26.39 -5.38 -9.05
C SER A 209 27.63 -5.98 -8.39
N LEU A 210 27.66 -6.08 -7.06
CA LEU A 210 28.74 -6.71 -6.30
C LEU A 210 28.92 -8.18 -6.70
N ASN A 211 27.82 -8.88 -6.96
CA ASN A 211 27.87 -10.31 -7.24
C ASN A 211 28.01 -10.67 -8.74
N LYS A 212 28.14 -9.69 -9.65
CA LYS A 212 28.52 -9.98 -11.05
C LYS A 212 29.84 -10.75 -11.14
N GLU A 213 30.64 -10.75 -10.08
CA GLU A 213 31.95 -11.40 -10.00
C GLU A 213 31.91 -12.85 -9.46
N TYR A 214 30.85 -13.29 -8.72
CA TYR A 214 30.93 -14.56 -7.95
C TYR A 214 29.67 -15.46 -7.88
N GLY A 215 28.48 -15.11 -8.43
CA GLY A 215 27.31 -15.99 -8.29
C GLY A 215 26.13 -15.81 -9.26
N ARG A 216 25.23 -16.81 -9.29
CA ARG A 216 24.01 -16.79 -10.12
C ARG A 216 22.80 -16.34 -9.29
N TRP A 217 22.51 -15.05 -9.31
CA TRP A 217 21.32 -14.51 -8.64
C TRP A 217 20.20 -14.26 -9.62
N VAL A 218 18.99 -14.63 -9.21
CA VAL A 218 17.75 -14.31 -9.90
C VAL A 218 17.09 -13.17 -9.14
N LEU A 219 16.53 -12.23 -9.88
CA LEU A 219 15.86 -11.07 -9.30
C LEU A 219 14.37 -11.10 -9.64
N TYR A 220 13.53 -11.12 -8.62
CA TYR A 220 12.10 -10.88 -8.77
C TYR A 220 11.81 -9.40 -8.49
N ARG A 221 11.32 -8.71 -9.52
CA ARG A 221 10.67 -7.41 -9.39
C ARG A 221 9.22 -7.55 -9.87
N PRO A 222 8.23 -7.05 -9.11
CA PRO A 222 6.86 -6.91 -9.61
C PRO A 222 6.85 -6.09 -10.90
N ALA A 223 6.03 -6.49 -11.88
CA ALA A 223 5.91 -5.73 -13.13
C ALA A 223 5.32 -4.33 -12.83
N LEU A 224 5.96 -3.28 -13.34
CA LEU A 224 5.46 -1.90 -13.21
C LEU A 224 4.09 -1.70 -13.89
N ASP A 225 3.72 -2.62 -14.79
CA ASP A 225 2.52 -2.54 -15.62
C ASP A 225 1.24 -3.01 -14.93
N SER A 226 1.34 -3.72 -13.80
CA SER A 226 0.18 -4.09 -12.98
C SER A 226 -0.12 -3.00 -11.96
N CYS A 227 -1.33 -2.43 -12.01
CA CYS A 227 -1.83 -1.44 -11.04
C CYS A 227 -2.04 -2.03 -9.63
N ASP A 228 -1.90 -3.35 -9.50
CA ASP A 228 -2.22 -4.06 -8.28
C ASP A 228 -1.08 -3.98 -7.27
N SER A 229 -1.47 -3.81 -6.01
CA SER A 229 -0.70 -4.21 -4.84
C SER A 229 -0.14 -5.63 -4.98
N PHE A 230 0.77 -6.05 -4.09
CA PHE A 230 1.36 -7.38 -4.12
C PHE A 230 0.37 -8.52 -4.44
N SER A 231 0.60 -9.20 -5.58
CA SER A 231 -0.21 -10.32 -6.03
C SER A 231 0.44 -11.66 -5.63
N ARG A 232 -0.20 -12.35 -4.67
CA ARG A 232 0.20 -13.69 -4.21
C ARG A 232 0.29 -14.67 -5.38
N THR A 233 -0.69 -14.64 -6.28
CA THR A 233 -0.77 -15.54 -7.44
C THR A 233 0.34 -15.29 -8.46
N HIS A 234 0.71 -14.01 -8.69
CA HIS A 234 1.81 -13.68 -9.59
C HIS A 234 3.15 -14.19 -9.06
N LEU A 235 3.42 -13.98 -7.76
CA LEU A 235 4.63 -14.50 -7.14
C LEU A 235 4.70 -16.03 -7.23
N GLN A 236 3.61 -16.74 -6.90
CA GLN A 236 3.58 -18.20 -6.96
C GLN A 236 3.78 -18.74 -8.39
N ARG A 237 3.15 -18.10 -9.39
CA ARG A 237 3.39 -18.43 -10.81
C ARG A 237 4.85 -18.22 -11.20
N TYR A 238 5.49 -17.14 -10.75
CA TYR A 238 6.89 -16.87 -11.01
C TYR A 238 7.82 -17.91 -10.35
N LEU A 239 7.54 -18.29 -9.10
CA LEU A 239 8.30 -19.35 -8.42
C LEU A 239 8.17 -20.69 -9.14
N SER A 240 6.96 -21.01 -9.63
CA SER A 240 6.72 -22.22 -10.42
C SER A 240 7.48 -22.19 -11.75
N SER A 241 7.44 -21.08 -12.49
CA SER A 241 8.16 -20.94 -13.76
C SER A 241 9.68 -21.01 -13.60
N LEU A 242 10.22 -20.49 -12.49
CA LEU A 242 11.63 -20.64 -12.15
C LEU A 242 12.01 -22.11 -11.95
N LEU A 243 11.16 -22.90 -11.28
CA LEU A 243 11.40 -24.34 -11.10
C LEU A 243 11.33 -25.11 -12.43
N ASP A 244 10.39 -24.75 -13.30
CA ASP A 244 10.23 -25.38 -14.62
C ASP A 244 11.39 -25.04 -15.58
N SER A 245 11.85 -23.79 -15.58
CA SER A 245 13.01 -23.35 -16.37
C SER A 245 14.30 -24.10 -16.00
N GLN A 246 14.45 -24.49 -14.73
CA GLN A 246 15.57 -25.32 -14.30
C GLN A 246 15.49 -26.74 -14.88
N ARG A 247 14.30 -27.33 -14.99
CA ARG A 247 14.11 -28.69 -15.50
C ARG A 247 14.39 -28.84 -16.99
N GLY A 248 14.18 -27.79 -17.79
CA GLY A 248 14.48 -27.78 -19.22
C GLY A 248 15.98 -27.92 -19.55
N ARG A 249 16.87 -27.76 -18.55
CA ARG A 249 18.32 -27.96 -18.68
C ARG A 249 18.67 -29.37 -18.19
N GLY A 250 19.35 -30.18 -19.01
CA GLY A 250 19.53 -31.62 -18.78
C GLY A 250 19.99 -32.04 -17.37
N THR A 251 19.66 -33.27 -16.98
CA THR A 251 19.74 -33.83 -15.62
C THR A 251 21.11 -33.69 -14.92
N ARG A 252 22.21 -33.64 -15.68
CA ARG A 252 23.58 -33.41 -15.14
C ARG A 252 23.91 -31.92 -14.91
N GLN A 253 23.29 -30.99 -15.64
CA GLN A 253 23.46 -29.55 -15.43
C GLN A 253 22.54 -29.03 -14.31
N CYS A 254 21.36 -29.65 -14.10
CA CYS A 254 20.41 -29.34 -13.02
C CYS A 254 20.99 -29.41 -11.60
N ALA A 255 21.82 -30.40 -11.29
CA ALA A 255 22.40 -30.56 -9.95
C ALA A 255 23.49 -29.51 -9.67
N LEU A 256 24.27 -29.15 -10.70
CA LEU A 256 25.28 -28.10 -10.61
C LEU A 256 24.66 -26.69 -10.63
N THR A 257 23.48 -26.51 -11.24
CA THR A 257 22.75 -25.23 -11.26
C THR A 257 21.95 -24.96 -9.99
N ARG A 258 21.58 -25.99 -9.21
CA ARG A 258 20.91 -25.83 -7.90
C ARG A 258 21.86 -25.34 -6.81
N ARG A 259 23.11 -25.81 -6.82
CA ARG A 259 24.15 -25.33 -5.91
C ARG A 259 24.52 -23.89 -6.25
N GLY A 260 23.99 -22.94 -5.47
CA GLY A 260 24.34 -21.51 -5.58
C GLY A 260 23.33 -20.63 -6.33
N LEU A 261 22.13 -21.13 -6.66
CA LEU A 261 21.06 -20.26 -7.16
C LEU A 261 20.38 -19.56 -5.98
N ARG A 262 20.39 -18.22 -6.00
CA ARG A 262 19.76 -17.39 -4.97
C ARG A 262 18.73 -16.47 -5.60
N LEU A 263 17.57 -16.33 -4.96
CA LEU A 263 16.53 -15.41 -5.39
C LEU A 263 16.53 -14.17 -4.48
N LEU A 264 16.66 -12.99 -5.08
CA LEU A 264 16.36 -11.72 -4.43
C LEU A 264 14.94 -11.31 -4.79
N LEU A 265 14.10 -11.07 -3.79
CA LEU A 265 12.70 -10.72 -3.95
C LEU A 265 12.47 -9.30 -3.45
N LEU A 266 12.10 -8.38 -4.34
CA LEU A 266 11.71 -7.03 -3.95
C LEU A 266 10.20 -6.94 -3.77
N THR A 267 9.77 -6.43 -2.62
CA THR A 267 8.35 -6.17 -2.38
C THR A 267 7.92 -4.84 -3.03
N PRO A 268 6.68 -4.74 -3.52
CA PRO A 268 6.13 -3.47 -4.00
C PRO A 268 5.66 -2.61 -2.83
N GLY A 269 6.05 -1.32 -2.81
CA GLY A 269 5.59 -0.28 -1.89
C GLY A 269 5.13 -0.73 -0.49
N TYR A 270 3.85 -0.44 -0.17
CA TYR A 270 3.22 -0.68 1.13
C TYR A 270 2.83 -2.14 1.41
N THR A 271 3.50 -3.10 0.77
CA THR A 271 3.22 -4.53 0.97
C THR A 271 3.65 -4.99 2.35
N ASP A 272 2.79 -5.77 3.01
CA ASP A 272 3.15 -6.41 4.26
C ASP A 272 4.08 -7.60 4.01
N VAL A 273 5.15 -7.69 4.79
CA VAL A 273 6.13 -8.77 4.67
C VAL A 273 5.47 -10.12 4.96
N VAL A 274 4.50 -10.15 5.88
CA VAL A 274 3.79 -11.38 6.25
C VAL A 274 3.07 -11.98 5.05
N ASP A 275 2.43 -11.16 4.22
CA ASP A 275 1.72 -11.62 3.03
C ASP A 275 2.66 -12.31 2.02
N VAL A 276 3.88 -11.80 1.88
CA VAL A 276 4.91 -12.37 1.00
C VAL A 276 5.41 -13.70 1.56
N VAL A 277 5.70 -13.74 2.86
CA VAL A 277 6.12 -14.97 3.56
C VAL A 277 5.04 -16.05 3.42
N GLN A 278 3.78 -15.70 3.69
CA GLN A 278 2.64 -16.58 3.53
C GLN A 278 2.51 -17.10 2.10
N ALA A 279 2.68 -16.25 1.10
CA ALA A 279 2.60 -16.66 -0.32
C ALA A 279 3.65 -17.71 -0.70
N VAL A 280 4.84 -17.65 -0.10
CA VAL A 280 5.92 -18.63 -0.30
C VAL A 280 5.59 -19.97 0.39
N PHE A 281 5.16 -19.94 1.66
CA PHE A 281 4.89 -21.17 2.42
C PHE A 281 3.57 -21.87 2.03
N THR A 282 2.57 -21.13 1.57
CA THR A 282 1.28 -21.66 1.11
C THR A 282 1.20 -21.86 -0.40
N HIS A 283 2.36 -22.09 -1.04
CA HIS A 283 2.43 -22.28 -2.49
C HIS A 283 1.60 -23.50 -2.93
N PRO A 284 0.78 -23.42 -4.01
CA PRO A 284 -0.10 -24.51 -4.42
C PRO A 284 0.64 -25.79 -4.84
N ASP A 285 1.83 -25.67 -5.44
CA ASP A 285 2.71 -26.82 -5.73
C ASP A 285 3.52 -27.22 -4.48
N PRO A 286 3.35 -28.45 -3.93
CA PRO A 286 4.13 -28.97 -2.81
C PRO A 286 5.64 -29.03 -3.09
N ARG A 287 6.04 -29.17 -4.36
CA ARG A 287 7.46 -29.22 -4.73
C ARG A 287 8.14 -27.88 -4.53
N ALA A 288 7.43 -26.80 -4.82
CA ALA A 288 7.94 -25.45 -4.58
C ALA A 288 8.13 -25.20 -3.08
N GLN A 289 7.17 -25.63 -2.24
CA GLN A 289 7.28 -25.51 -0.78
C GLN A 289 8.54 -26.21 -0.21
N VAL A 290 8.93 -27.36 -0.78
CA VAL A 290 10.12 -28.11 -0.33
C VAL A 290 11.42 -27.53 -0.90
N THR A 291 11.37 -26.92 -2.09
CA THR A 291 12.56 -26.44 -2.83
C THR A 291 13.00 -25.04 -2.40
N PHE A 292 12.07 -24.17 -2.03
CA PHE A 292 12.39 -22.81 -1.59
C PHE A 292 12.55 -22.74 -0.08
N SER A 293 13.48 -21.91 0.38
CA SER A 293 13.65 -21.54 1.79
C SER A 293 13.86 -20.03 1.91
N LEU A 294 13.35 -19.43 2.99
CA LEU A 294 13.61 -18.02 3.27
C LEU A 294 14.92 -17.86 4.02
N GLY A 295 15.77 -16.94 3.55
CA GLY A 295 17.05 -16.57 4.15
C GLY A 295 16.89 -15.39 5.10
N ALA A 296 17.42 -14.23 4.74
CA ALA A 296 17.23 -12.99 5.48
C ALA A 296 16.10 -12.15 4.87
N ILE A 297 15.41 -11.41 5.73
CA ILE A 297 14.43 -10.40 5.33
C ILE A 297 14.95 -9.05 5.81
N THR A 298 15.23 -8.17 4.86
CA THR A 298 15.79 -6.85 5.10
C THR A 298 14.77 -5.76 4.78
N ALA A 299 14.50 -4.87 5.75
CA ALA A 299 13.66 -3.70 5.55
C ALA A 299 14.53 -2.46 5.31
N CYS A 300 14.31 -1.77 4.20
CA CYS A 300 14.95 -0.50 3.88
C CYS A 300 14.12 0.65 4.45
N VAL A 301 14.79 1.53 5.19
CA VAL A 301 14.16 2.65 5.87
C VAL A 301 14.96 3.91 5.62
N ASP A 302 14.34 4.88 4.96
CA ASP A 302 14.89 6.22 4.88
C ASP A 302 14.17 7.13 5.89
N PRO A 303 14.88 7.70 6.89
CA PRO A 303 14.26 8.58 7.87
C PRO A 303 13.54 9.79 7.28
N LEU A 304 13.93 10.26 6.08
CA LEU A 304 13.30 11.40 5.42
C LEU A 304 11.96 11.07 4.76
N SER A 305 11.70 9.80 4.47
CA SER A 305 10.45 9.31 3.86
C SER A 305 9.62 8.43 4.82
N SER A 306 9.99 8.39 6.11
CA SER A 306 9.33 7.57 7.14
C SER A 306 8.16 8.26 7.86
N TYR A 307 8.05 9.58 7.75
CA TYR A 307 7.06 10.39 8.47
C TYR A 307 6.12 11.15 7.52
N LEU A 308 4.84 11.12 7.88
CA LEU A 308 3.82 12.07 7.44
C LEU A 308 3.96 13.39 8.23
N GLU A 309 3.14 14.40 7.88
CA GLU A 309 3.04 15.64 8.65
C GLU A 309 2.73 15.35 10.13
N HIS A 310 3.21 16.20 11.04
CA HIS A 310 3.05 16.05 12.49
C HIS A 310 3.66 14.78 13.12
N ARG A 311 4.65 14.16 12.46
CA ARG A 311 5.38 12.97 12.95
C ARG A 311 4.51 11.70 13.06
N PHE A 312 3.40 11.63 12.33
CA PHE A 312 2.75 10.34 12.09
C PHE A 312 3.67 9.47 11.23
N LEU A 313 3.80 8.18 11.53
CA LEU A 313 4.56 7.27 10.67
C LEU A 313 3.76 6.96 9.42
N PHE A 314 4.45 6.74 8.31
CA PHE A 314 3.77 6.17 7.14
C PHE A 314 3.17 4.81 7.49
N PRO A 315 1.98 4.48 6.97
CA PRO A 315 1.36 3.19 7.22
C PRO A 315 2.25 2.05 6.75
N LYS A 316 2.20 0.90 7.43
CA LYS A 316 3.03 -0.29 7.16
C LYS A 316 4.52 -0.17 7.46
N LEU A 317 5.05 1.00 7.88
CA LEU A 317 6.47 1.15 8.18
C LEU A 317 6.95 0.21 9.30
N LEU A 318 6.25 0.20 10.43
CA LEU A 318 6.64 -0.62 11.58
C LEU A 318 6.36 -2.10 11.33
N GLU A 319 5.28 -2.39 10.61
CA GLU A 319 4.92 -3.74 10.17
C GLU A 319 6.01 -4.32 9.26
N GLN A 320 6.56 -3.52 8.34
CA GLN A 320 7.72 -3.90 7.52
C GLN A 320 9.02 -4.01 8.32
N CYS A 321 9.09 -3.56 9.57
CA CYS A 321 10.26 -3.68 10.44
C CYS A 321 10.06 -4.66 11.60
N SER A 322 8.95 -5.40 11.60
CA SER A 322 8.43 -6.09 12.78
C SER A 322 9.20 -7.35 13.21
N GLN A 323 9.15 -7.64 14.51
CA GLN A 323 9.85 -8.77 15.13
C GLN A 323 9.40 -10.12 14.58
N GLY A 324 10.35 -11.03 14.35
CA GLY A 324 10.07 -12.38 13.87
C GLY A 324 9.89 -12.48 12.35
N MET A 325 9.49 -11.40 11.68
CA MET A 325 9.46 -11.34 10.22
C MET A 325 10.78 -10.81 9.66
N VAL A 326 11.23 -9.66 10.16
CA VAL A 326 12.41 -8.96 9.62
C VAL A 326 13.64 -9.24 10.49
N SER A 327 14.73 -9.66 9.86
CA SER A 327 16.02 -9.92 10.53
C SER A 327 16.92 -8.68 10.55
N CYS A 328 16.91 -7.89 9.47
CA CYS A 328 17.79 -6.74 9.29
C CYS A 328 17.01 -5.49 8.88
N VAL A 329 17.44 -4.33 9.38
CA VAL A 329 16.91 -3.02 8.99
C VAL A 329 18.05 -2.17 8.45
N ALA A 330 17.98 -1.83 7.17
CA ALA A 330 18.95 -1.01 6.47
C ALA A 330 18.47 0.44 6.42
N PHE A 331 19.19 1.33 7.10
CA PHE A 331 18.96 2.77 7.06
C PHE A 331 19.61 3.36 5.82
N THR A 332 18.81 3.93 4.92
CA THR A 332 19.27 4.38 3.59
C THR A 332 19.42 5.89 3.46
N GLY A 333 19.07 6.66 4.48
CA GLY A 333 19.22 8.10 4.51
C GLY A 333 19.79 8.59 5.83
N LEU A 334 20.45 9.76 5.79
CA LEU A 334 21.03 10.45 6.94
C LEU A 334 22.10 9.64 7.70
N THR A 335 22.77 8.69 7.04
CA THR A 335 23.78 7.85 7.71
C THR A 335 25.14 8.51 7.85
N GLY A 336 25.38 9.62 7.13
CA GLY A 336 26.60 10.43 7.24
C GLY A 336 26.75 11.18 8.58
N ASP A 337 25.64 11.46 9.27
CA ASP A 337 25.63 12.02 10.63
C ASP A 337 24.88 11.06 11.57
N GLN A 338 25.61 10.16 12.24
CA GLN A 338 25.03 9.20 13.17
C GLN A 338 24.27 9.84 14.34
N ARG A 339 24.47 11.14 14.61
CA ARG A 339 23.76 11.87 15.66
C ARG A 339 22.51 12.58 15.17
N HIS A 340 22.11 12.38 13.91
CA HIS A 340 20.91 13.03 13.39
C HIS A 340 19.67 12.63 14.22
N PRO A 341 18.92 13.60 14.78
CA PRO A 341 17.85 13.32 15.74
C PRO A 341 16.73 12.44 15.16
N LEU A 342 16.39 12.62 13.88
CA LEU A 342 15.38 11.79 13.21
C LEU A 342 15.83 10.32 13.06
N LEU A 343 17.11 10.08 12.76
CA LEU A 343 17.64 8.72 12.64
C LEU A 343 17.62 8.04 14.01
N HIS A 344 18.05 8.73 15.06
CA HIS A 344 18.05 8.19 16.42
C HIS A 344 16.62 7.90 16.91
N GLN A 345 15.68 8.82 16.69
CA GLN A 345 14.28 8.61 17.06
C GLN A 345 13.69 7.40 16.34
N LEU A 346 13.96 7.25 15.05
CA LEU A 346 13.44 6.13 14.27
C LEU A 346 14.08 4.80 14.67
N GLN A 347 15.38 4.77 14.97
CA GLN A 347 16.07 3.60 15.53
C GLN A 347 15.44 3.16 16.85
N GLN A 348 15.11 4.09 17.75
CA GLN A 348 14.43 3.76 19.01
C GLN A 348 13.04 3.17 18.78
N LEU A 349 12.25 3.76 17.87
CA LEU A 349 10.92 3.27 17.52
C LEU A 349 10.98 1.86 16.91
N ILE A 350 11.91 1.63 15.98
CA ILE A 350 12.10 0.32 15.36
C ILE A 350 12.60 -0.69 16.38
N ARG A 351 13.49 -0.32 17.32
CA ARG A 351 13.90 -1.23 18.41
C ARG A 351 12.75 -1.62 19.33
N ALA A 352 11.79 -0.72 19.57
CA ALA A 352 10.60 -1.05 20.32
C ALA A 352 9.71 -2.07 19.59
N ALA A 353 9.62 -1.98 18.25
CA ALA A 353 8.85 -2.91 17.42
C ALA A 353 9.60 -4.24 17.13
N ASN A 354 10.93 -4.20 17.07
CA ASN A 354 11.80 -5.34 16.78
C ASN A 354 13.12 -5.23 17.55
N PRO A 355 13.17 -5.76 18.78
CA PRO A 355 14.36 -5.71 19.62
C PRO A 355 15.54 -6.50 19.04
N SER A 356 15.28 -7.53 18.23
CA SER A 356 16.28 -8.44 17.66
C SER A 356 16.87 -7.99 16.32
N ALA A 357 16.31 -6.96 15.67
CA ALA A 357 16.78 -6.54 14.35
C ALA A 357 18.25 -6.08 14.36
N ALA A 358 19.03 -6.54 13.38
CA ALA A 358 20.34 -5.95 13.08
C ALA A 358 20.17 -4.61 12.35
N PHE A 359 20.89 -3.57 12.78
CA PHE A 359 20.82 -2.24 12.15
C PHE A 359 22.03 -2.03 11.25
N ILE A 360 21.75 -1.76 9.98
CA ILE A 360 22.75 -1.59 8.93
C ILE A 360 22.67 -0.16 8.42
N LEU A 361 23.82 0.50 8.24
CA LEU A 361 23.90 1.82 7.64
C LEU A 361 24.27 1.67 6.17
N ALA A 362 23.35 2.06 5.28
CA ALA A 362 23.47 1.84 3.84
C ALA A 362 23.11 3.12 3.07
N GLU A 363 23.94 4.17 3.12
CA GLU A 363 23.67 5.47 2.50
C GLU A 363 23.24 5.33 1.03
N LYS A 364 22.02 5.78 0.71
CA LYS A 364 21.38 5.65 -0.62
C LYS A 364 21.39 4.21 -1.18
N GLY A 365 21.38 3.22 -0.30
CA GLY A 365 21.42 1.80 -0.62
C GLY A 365 22.84 1.23 -0.82
N ALA A 366 23.91 1.99 -0.61
CA ALA A 366 25.28 1.48 -0.70
C ALA A 366 25.74 0.94 0.67
N VAL A 367 26.06 -0.36 0.74
CA VAL A 367 26.57 -1.01 1.96
C VAL A 367 28.09 -1.07 1.90
N THR A 368 28.78 -0.55 2.91
CA THR A 368 30.26 -0.44 2.88
C THR A 368 30.98 -1.59 3.58
N ARG A 369 30.32 -2.26 4.53
CA ARG A 369 30.91 -3.34 5.34
C ARG A 369 30.47 -4.70 4.82
N ASN A 370 31.42 -5.61 4.63
CA ASN A 370 31.13 -6.98 4.16
C ASN A 370 30.25 -7.76 5.15
N GLU A 371 30.46 -7.58 6.46
CA GLU A 371 29.63 -8.19 7.51
C GLU A 371 28.15 -7.83 7.35
N ASP A 372 27.86 -6.57 7.00
CA ASP A 372 26.48 -6.10 6.79
C ASP A 372 25.87 -6.73 5.53
N VAL A 373 26.67 -6.97 4.49
CA VAL A 373 26.25 -7.69 3.28
C VAL A 373 25.93 -9.15 3.60
N GLU A 374 26.76 -9.80 4.43
CA GLU A 374 26.51 -11.18 4.89
C GLU A 374 25.22 -11.30 5.70
N LEU A 375 24.91 -10.31 6.54
CA LEU A 375 23.64 -10.26 7.29
C LEU A 375 22.43 -10.15 6.34
N ILE A 376 22.48 -9.26 5.34
CA ILE A 376 21.42 -9.10 4.34
C ILE A 376 21.23 -10.36 3.49
N LEU A 377 22.30 -11.12 3.31
CA LEU A 377 22.34 -12.34 2.49
C LEU A 377 22.42 -13.62 3.34
N SER A 378 22.07 -13.56 4.62
CA SER A 378 22.09 -14.76 5.47
C SER A 378 21.09 -15.81 4.96
N GLU A 379 21.49 -17.07 4.98
CA GLU A 379 20.62 -18.18 4.52
C GLU A 379 19.72 -18.74 5.62
N SER A 380 20.02 -18.42 6.88
CA SER A 380 19.38 -19.05 8.05
C SER A 380 18.70 -18.07 8.99
N SER A 381 18.92 -16.76 8.87
CA SER A 381 18.43 -15.79 9.85
C SER A 381 16.91 -15.84 10.06
N PHE A 382 16.11 -16.02 9.01
CA PHE A 382 14.66 -16.19 9.18
C PHE A 382 14.28 -17.44 9.97
N SER A 383 15.08 -18.51 9.91
CA SER A 383 14.82 -19.78 10.60
C SER A 383 15.39 -19.82 12.02
N GLU A 384 16.00 -18.74 12.50
CA GLU A 384 16.53 -18.69 13.87
C GLU A 384 15.44 -18.92 14.92
N PRO A 385 15.69 -19.76 15.95
CA PRO A 385 14.76 -20.03 17.04
C PRO A 385 14.06 -18.80 17.65
N PRO A 386 14.76 -17.69 18.00
CA PRO A 386 14.11 -16.50 18.54
C PRO A 386 13.14 -15.84 17.54
N MET A 387 13.48 -15.81 16.24
CA MET A 387 12.60 -15.27 15.21
C MET A 387 11.37 -16.15 15.03
N LEU A 388 11.55 -17.47 15.00
CA LEU A 388 10.45 -18.43 14.88
C LEU A 388 9.47 -18.35 16.06
N ARG A 389 10.00 -18.25 17.29
CA ARG A 389 9.21 -18.05 18.51
C ARG A 389 8.39 -16.77 18.45
N ALA A 390 9.02 -15.65 18.07
CA ALA A 390 8.33 -14.38 17.90
C ALA A 390 7.21 -14.48 16.85
N ARG A 391 7.42 -15.20 15.74
CA ARG A 391 6.39 -15.37 14.70
C ARG A 391 5.14 -16.06 15.21
N TYR A 392 5.28 -17.15 15.97
CA TYR A 392 4.13 -17.86 16.53
C TYR A 392 3.38 -17.05 17.58
N LEU A 393 4.07 -16.14 18.28
CA LEU A 393 3.45 -15.26 19.28
C LEU A 393 2.84 -13.99 18.69
N LEU A 394 3.33 -13.48 17.56
CA LEU A 394 2.88 -12.20 17.00
C LEU A 394 1.99 -12.35 15.76
N TYR A 395 2.15 -13.43 15.01
CA TYR A 395 1.44 -13.68 13.74
C TYR A 395 0.76 -15.04 13.79
N PRO A 396 -0.25 -15.18 14.64
CA PRO A 396 -0.89 -16.46 14.85
C PRO A 396 -1.49 -16.93 13.47
N GLY A 397 -1.26 -18.19 13.09
CA GLY A 397 -1.72 -18.74 11.80
C GLY A 397 -0.91 -18.34 10.55
N TRP A 398 0.23 -17.67 10.71
CA TRP A 398 1.08 -17.25 9.59
C TRP A 398 1.49 -18.41 8.67
N TYR A 399 1.89 -19.55 9.22
CA TYR A 399 2.41 -20.67 8.42
C TYR A 399 1.34 -21.29 7.47
N GLU A 400 0.07 -21.19 7.83
CA GLU A 400 -1.06 -21.70 7.04
C GLU A 400 -1.69 -20.62 6.13
N GLY A 401 -1.11 -19.42 6.07
CA GLY A 401 -1.67 -18.33 5.26
C GLY A 401 -2.95 -17.71 5.83
N LYS A 402 -3.24 -17.94 7.13
CA LYS A 402 -4.47 -17.51 7.79
C LYS A 402 -4.36 -16.17 8.52
N PHE A 403 -3.14 -15.73 8.82
CA PHE A 403 -2.93 -14.40 9.37
C PHE A 403 -3.33 -13.34 8.34
N CYS A 404 -4.17 -12.40 8.76
CA CYS A 404 -4.57 -11.25 7.96
C CYS A 404 -4.08 -9.98 8.65
N THR A 405 -3.42 -9.11 7.90
CA THR A 405 -2.98 -7.82 8.43
C THR A 405 -4.15 -6.84 8.36
N SER A 406 -4.44 -6.13 9.45
CA SER A 406 -5.52 -5.13 9.45
C SER A 406 -5.24 -4.00 8.45
N GLY A 407 -6.30 -3.43 7.89
CA GLY A 407 -6.20 -2.26 7.01
C GLY A 407 -5.47 -1.11 7.70
N SER A 408 -4.59 -0.44 6.97
CA SER A 408 -3.80 0.65 7.51
C SER A 408 -4.61 1.95 7.54
N SER A 409 -4.46 2.75 8.59
CA SER A 409 -5.06 4.09 8.70
C SER A 409 -3.96 5.14 8.84
N PRO A 410 -3.84 6.12 7.93
CA PRO A 410 -4.65 6.29 6.72
C PRO A 410 -4.41 5.18 5.68
N SER A 411 -5.40 4.89 4.84
CA SER A 411 -5.26 3.96 3.72
C SER A 411 -4.63 4.69 2.54
N ILE A 412 -3.44 4.26 2.14
CA ILE A 412 -2.76 4.79 0.96
C ILE A 412 -3.20 3.98 -0.25
N TRP A 413 -3.76 4.69 -1.22
CA TRP A 413 -4.25 4.15 -2.48
C TRP A 413 -3.29 4.48 -3.59
N GLN A 414 -3.15 3.53 -4.52
CA GLN A 414 -2.34 3.68 -5.72
C GLN A 414 -3.28 3.91 -6.90
N GLU A 415 -3.10 5.04 -7.59
CA GLU A 415 -3.92 5.41 -8.76
C GLU A 415 -3.06 5.48 -10.01
N ARG A 416 -3.50 4.82 -11.08
CA ARG A 416 -2.81 4.82 -12.38
C ARG A 416 -3.45 5.79 -13.36
N VAL A 417 -2.62 6.60 -13.99
CA VAL A 417 -3.03 7.49 -15.08
C VAL A 417 -2.20 7.19 -16.33
N LEU A 418 -2.89 6.73 -17.38
CA LEU A 418 -2.34 6.49 -18.72
C LEU A 418 -2.42 7.77 -19.55
N PHE A 419 -1.43 8.00 -20.40
CA PHE A 419 -1.42 9.10 -21.37
C PHE A 419 -0.52 8.74 -22.57
N SER A 420 -0.74 9.39 -23.71
CA SER A 420 -0.08 9.07 -24.98
C SER A 420 1.01 10.08 -25.36
N ARG A 421 0.92 11.31 -24.84
CA ARG A 421 1.72 12.46 -25.28
C ARG A 421 2.88 12.78 -24.34
N PRO A 422 3.97 13.37 -24.87
CA PRO A 422 5.12 13.73 -24.06
C PRO A 422 4.82 14.88 -23.08
N LEU A 423 5.48 14.86 -21.92
CA LEU A 423 5.44 15.93 -20.92
C LEU A 423 6.61 16.91 -21.10
N GLU A 424 6.44 18.13 -20.61
CA GLU A 424 7.53 19.10 -20.53
C GLU A 424 8.31 18.87 -19.23
N LYS A 425 9.54 18.35 -19.34
CA LYS A 425 10.42 18.06 -18.20
C LYS A 425 10.54 19.20 -17.18
N PRO A 426 10.78 20.48 -17.55
CA PRO A 426 10.89 21.55 -16.56
C PRO A 426 9.55 21.81 -15.83
N LEU A 427 8.41 21.70 -16.52
CA LEU A 427 7.10 21.86 -15.91
C LEU A 427 6.81 20.71 -14.93
N PHE A 428 7.08 19.47 -15.35
CA PHE A 428 6.93 18.29 -14.50
C PHE A 428 7.76 18.42 -13.21
N MET A 429 9.04 18.81 -13.32
CA MET A 429 9.92 19.00 -12.16
C MET A 429 9.42 20.12 -11.23
N ALA A 430 8.96 21.24 -11.78
CA ALA A 430 8.42 22.35 -11.00
C ALA A 430 7.14 21.94 -10.24
N ARG A 431 6.25 21.18 -10.90
CA ARG A 431 5.00 20.68 -10.31
C ARG A 431 5.25 19.64 -9.24
N CYS A 432 6.21 18.73 -9.44
CA CYS A 432 6.63 17.78 -8.40
C CYS A 432 7.10 18.52 -7.13
N LYS A 433 7.96 19.54 -7.28
CA LYS A 433 8.44 20.34 -6.15
C LYS A 433 7.31 21.08 -5.42
N ALA A 434 6.30 21.56 -6.15
CA ALA A 434 5.14 22.24 -5.57
C ALA A 434 4.21 21.31 -4.76
N LEU A 435 4.27 19.99 -4.97
CA LEU A 435 3.42 19.05 -4.21
C LEU A 435 3.74 19.07 -2.72
N LYS A 436 5.01 19.27 -2.35
CA LYS A 436 5.44 19.29 -0.95
C LYS A 436 4.76 20.40 -0.15
N SER A 437 4.58 21.57 -0.76
CA SER A 437 3.86 22.69 -0.13
C SER A 437 2.34 22.55 -0.18
N SER A 438 1.81 21.57 -0.92
CA SER A 438 0.37 21.33 -1.05
C SER A 438 -0.16 20.23 -0.13
N LEU A 439 0.73 19.59 0.65
CA LEU A 439 0.35 18.58 1.64
C LEU A 439 -0.58 19.21 2.67
N ARG A 440 -1.68 18.51 2.94
CA ARG A 440 -2.68 18.89 3.94
C ARG A 440 -2.52 18.03 5.19
N PRO A 441 -2.75 18.59 6.39
CA PRO A 441 -2.75 17.79 7.61
C PRO A 441 -3.98 16.85 7.65
N ASN A 442 -4.08 16.05 8.71
CA ASN A 442 -5.18 15.11 8.96
C ASN A 442 -6.55 15.72 8.58
N PRO A 443 -7.36 15.11 7.69
CA PRO A 443 -7.39 13.70 7.26
C PRO A 443 -6.46 13.31 6.09
N PHE A 444 -5.52 14.18 5.69
CA PHE A 444 -4.55 13.93 4.61
C PHE A 444 -5.16 13.69 3.22
N THR A 445 -6.47 13.89 3.05
CA THR A 445 -7.20 13.63 1.81
C THR A 445 -6.75 14.54 0.67
N GLY A 446 -6.45 13.95 -0.48
CA GLY A 446 -5.91 14.60 -1.67
C GLY A 446 -4.38 14.70 -1.68
N ASN A 447 -3.68 14.24 -0.64
CA ASN A 447 -2.22 14.28 -0.61
C ASN A 447 -1.62 13.18 -1.50
N VAL A 448 -0.66 13.56 -2.33
CA VAL A 448 0.21 12.66 -3.09
C VAL A 448 1.56 12.56 -2.38
N TYR A 449 2.03 11.36 -2.11
CA TYR A 449 3.29 11.09 -1.42
C TYR A 449 4.37 10.52 -2.33
N ASN A 450 4.00 9.66 -3.27
CA ASN A 450 4.94 9.10 -4.24
C ASN A 450 4.35 9.13 -5.64
N ILE A 451 5.22 9.39 -6.62
CA ILE A 451 4.91 9.34 -8.04
C ILE A 451 5.97 8.49 -8.70
N TRP A 452 5.60 7.50 -9.49
CA TRP A 452 6.55 6.79 -10.34
C TRP A 452 5.88 6.25 -11.60
N GLY A 453 6.66 5.95 -12.62
CA GLY A 453 6.13 5.38 -13.85
C GLY A 453 7.00 5.67 -15.05
N ARG A 454 6.42 5.52 -16.24
CA ARG A 454 7.10 5.68 -17.53
C ARG A 454 6.57 6.91 -18.24
N VAL A 455 7.47 7.82 -18.58
CA VAL A 455 7.14 9.12 -19.17
C VAL A 455 8.03 9.38 -20.37
N LEU A 456 7.44 9.84 -21.47
CA LEU A 456 8.17 10.46 -22.57
C LEU A 456 8.25 11.96 -22.31
N PHE A 457 9.44 12.56 -22.43
CA PHE A 457 9.60 14.01 -22.31
C PHE A 457 9.82 14.64 -23.68
N SER A 458 9.37 15.88 -23.89
CA SER A 458 9.54 16.61 -25.15
C SER A 458 11.01 16.81 -25.56
N ASP A 459 11.95 16.71 -24.62
CA ASP A 459 13.40 16.84 -24.82
C ASP A 459 14.12 15.48 -25.01
N SER A 460 13.41 14.36 -25.02
CA SER A 460 13.98 13.00 -25.13
C SER A 460 13.15 12.10 -26.03
N GLU A 461 13.80 11.41 -26.95
CA GLU A 461 13.15 10.38 -27.79
C GLU A 461 12.99 9.03 -27.06
N GLN A 462 13.71 8.83 -25.95
CA GLN A 462 13.64 7.62 -25.14
C GLN A 462 12.61 7.77 -24.01
N LEU A 463 11.93 6.67 -23.66
CA LEU A 463 11.13 6.62 -22.44
C LEU A 463 12.03 6.69 -21.21
N MET A 464 11.57 7.51 -20.27
CA MET A 464 12.23 7.72 -18.99
C MET A 464 11.40 7.08 -17.89
N GLU A 465 12.07 6.34 -17.01
CA GLU A 465 11.50 5.93 -15.74
C GLU A 465 11.68 7.07 -14.74
N VAL A 466 10.56 7.55 -14.19
CA VAL A 466 10.54 8.62 -13.21
C VAL A 466 10.13 8.07 -11.86
N SER A 467 10.73 8.59 -10.79
CA SER A 467 10.34 8.35 -9.41
C SER A 467 10.49 9.63 -8.60
N TYR A 468 9.49 9.98 -7.81
CA TYR A 468 9.48 11.18 -6.98
C TYR A 468 8.83 10.88 -5.64
N ASN A 469 9.55 11.17 -4.55
CA ASN A 469 9.00 11.16 -3.21
C ASN A 469 8.77 12.60 -2.75
N VAL A 470 7.52 12.94 -2.42
CA VAL A 470 7.12 14.31 -2.10
C VAL A 470 7.70 14.79 -0.77
N VAL A 471 7.85 13.91 0.22
CA VAL A 471 8.31 14.26 1.57
C VAL A 471 9.82 14.52 1.56
N SER A 472 10.61 13.59 1.03
CA SER A 472 12.06 13.74 0.91
C SER A 472 12.45 14.76 -0.17
N GLY A 473 11.60 14.96 -1.18
CA GLY A 473 11.88 15.81 -2.34
C GLY A 473 12.86 15.18 -3.34
N THR A 474 13.12 13.88 -3.21
CA THR A 474 14.06 13.16 -4.09
C THR A 474 13.37 12.81 -5.41
N LEU A 475 13.93 13.30 -6.52
CA LEU A 475 13.51 12.99 -7.89
C LEU A 475 14.57 12.14 -8.59
N GLY A 476 14.19 10.96 -9.05
CA GLY A 476 14.96 10.11 -9.94
C GLY A 476 14.36 10.13 -11.35
N VAL A 477 15.19 10.37 -12.36
CA VAL A 477 14.81 10.26 -13.77
C VAL A 477 15.92 9.46 -14.46
N VAL A 478 15.60 8.26 -14.91
CA VAL A 478 16.56 7.32 -15.49
C VAL A 478 16.06 6.85 -16.86
N PRO A 479 16.90 6.83 -17.91
CA PRO A 479 16.53 6.23 -19.18
C PRO A 479 16.18 4.76 -19.02
N MET A 480 15.10 4.31 -19.65
CA MET A 480 14.68 2.92 -19.58
C MET A 480 15.75 2.04 -20.24
N GLN A 481 16.32 1.09 -19.50
CA GLN A 481 17.16 0.03 -20.06
C GLN A 481 16.24 -1.11 -20.51
N GLU A 482 16.27 -1.46 -21.80
CA GLU A 482 15.66 -2.69 -22.30
C GLU A 482 16.37 -3.90 -21.64
N GLY A 483 15.78 -4.43 -20.57
CA GLY A 483 16.19 -5.69 -19.99
C GLY A 483 15.84 -6.86 -20.92
N PRO A 484 16.43 -8.06 -20.72
CA PRO A 484 16.08 -9.23 -21.51
C PRO A 484 14.59 -9.51 -21.30
N SER A 485 13.81 -9.33 -22.37
CA SER A 485 12.39 -9.60 -22.37
C SER A 485 12.14 -11.07 -21.99
N PRO A 486 11.06 -11.39 -21.25
CA PRO A 486 10.55 -12.75 -21.23
C PRO A 486 10.29 -13.21 -22.68
N PRO A 487 10.40 -14.51 -22.98
CA PRO A 487 10.14 -15.02 -24.33
C PRO A 487 8.78 -14.51 -24.81
N PRO A 488 8.65 -14.16 -26.10
CA PRO A 488 7.41 -13.61 -26.63
C PRO A 488 6.28 -14.59 -26.32
N GLN A 489 5.33 -14.15 -25.51
CA GLN A 489 4.02 -14.78 -25.50
C GLN A 489 3.44 -14.56 -26.90
N ASP A 490 2.83 -15.59 -27.48
CA ASP A 490 2.06 -15.53 -28.73
C ASP A 490 0.81 -14.65 -28.55
N VAL A 491 1.03 -13.37 -28.27
CA VAL A 491 0.03 -12.30 -28.32
C VAL A 491 0.56 -11.35 -29.38
N GLU A 492 -0.24 -11.12 -30.40
CA GLU A 492 0.11 -10.31 -31.57
C GLU A 492 0.85 -9.02 -31.18
N PRO A 493 1.82 -8.55 -31.99
CA PRO A 493 2.48 -7.29 -31.73
C PRO A 493 1.46 -6.17 -31.88
N HIS A 494 0.84 -5.76 -30.78
CA HIS A 494 0.14 -4.50 -30.73
C HIS A 494 1.15 -3.41 -31.11
N ARG A 495 1.09 -2.95 -32.36
CA ARG A 495 1.70 -1.70 -32.84
C ARG A 495 0.98 -0.52 -32.16
N GLY A 496 1.06 -0.42 -30.85
CA GLY A 496 0.63 0.73 -30.06
C GLY A 496 1.86 1.55 -29.69
N ALA A 497 1.72 2.88 -29.65
CA ALA A 497 2.73 3.76 -29.07
C ALA A 497 3.14 3.24 -27.66
N PRO A 498 4.38 3.47 -27.21
CA PRO A 498 4.78 3.03 -25.88
C PRO A 498 3.89 3.67 -24.81
N ASP A 499 3.18 2.84 -24.04
CA ASP A 499 2.21 3.30 -23.04
C ASP A 499 2.93 4.12 -21.96
N CYS A 500 2.75 5.45 -21.99
CA CYS A 500 3.19 6.32 -20.90
C CYS A 500 2.17 6.25 -19.77
N PHE A 501 2.66 6.10 -18.55
CA PHE A 501 1.80 6.05 -17.38
C PHE A 501 2.52 6.57 -16.13
N LEU A 502 1.73 7.10 -15.21
CA LEU A 502 2.16 7.44 -13.88
C LEU A 502 1.27 6.78 -12.84
N LEU A 503 1.91 6.27 -11.79
CA LEU A 503 1.33 5.74 -10.58
C LEU A 503 1.50 6.78 -9.49
N PHE A 504 0.42 7.05 -8.78
CA PHE A 504 0.35 8.01 -7.68
C PHE A 504 -0.06 7.29 -6.41
N ASP A 505 0.79 7.34 -5.38
CA ASP A 505 0.42 6.93 -4.03
C ASP A 505 -0.08 8.11 -3.23
N GLY A 506 -1.27 7.99 -2.66
CA GLY A 506 -1.84 9.05 -1.84
C GLY A 506 -3.07 8.63 -1.05
N VAL A 507 -3.66 9.59 -0.34
CA VAL A 507 -4.84 9.36 0.49
C VAL A 507 -6.05 10.01 -0.17
N GLY A 508 -7.08 9.24 -0.51
CA GLY A 508 -8.31 9.75 -1.12
C GLY A 508 -8.07 10.51 -2.44
N LEU A 509 -7.22 9.96 -3.31
CA LEU A 509 -6.93 10.52 -4.61
C LEU A 509 -8.14 10.37 -5.54
N THR A 510 -8.33 11.33 -6.44
CA THR A 510 -9.35 11.24 -7.51
C THR A 510 -8.67 11.34 -8.86
N GLN A 511 -9.07 10.47 -9.79
CA GLN A 511 -8.44 10.39 -11.11
C GLN A 511 -8.50 11.74 -11.86
N ASP A 512 -9.60 12.48 -11.76
CA ASP A 512 -9.77 13.79 -12.41
C ASP A 512 -8.80 14.85 -11.89
N SER A 513 -8.52 14.85 -10.58
CA SER A 513 -7.55 15.78 -9.99
C SER A 513 -6.13 15.49 -10.50
N LEU A 514 -5.76 14.21 -10.62
CA LEU A 514 -4.47 13.77 -11.13
C LEU A 514 -4.33 14.08 -12.62
N LYS A 515 -5.38 13.86 -13.42
CA LYS A 515 -5.42 14.25 -14.84
C LYS A 515 -5.24 15.75 -15.02
N ASN A 516 -5.93 16.57 -14.22
CA ASN A 516 -5.79 18.03 -14.24
C ASN A 516 -4.38 18.48 -13.83
N TRP A 517 -3.76 17.81 -12.86
CA TRP A 517 -2.36 18.05 -12.48
C TRP A 517 -1.41 17.70 -13.64
N LEU A 518 -1.64 16.58 -14.33
CA LEU A 518 -0.82 16.15 -15.47
C LEU A 518 -0.92 17.10 -16.66
N ARG A 519 -2.12 17.64 -16.96
CA ARG A 519 -2.29 18.67 -18.01
C ARG A 519 -1.43 19.91 -17.77
N GLN A 520 -1.14 20.24 -16.51
CA GLN A 520 -0.25 21.37 -16.17
C GLN A 520 1.24 21.07 -16.40
N CYS A 521 1.59 19.80 -16.59
CA CYS A 521 2.94 19.35 -16.94
C CYS A 521 3.17 19.29 -18.46
N ALA A 522 2.13 19.49 -19.26
CA ALA A 522 2.19 19.53 -20.72
C ALA A 522 2.11 20.97 -21.24
N LYS A 523 2.40 21.16 -22.54
CA LYS A 523 2.17 22.44 -23.22
C LYS A 523 0.69 22.78 -23.15
N GLN A 524 0.36 23.86 -22.43
CA GLN A 524 -1.01 24.34 -22.31
C GLN A 524 -1.47 24.98 -23.62
N LYS A 525 -2.74 24.76 -23.96
CA LYS A 525 -3.40 25.43 -25.07
C LYS A 525 -3.29 26.95 -24.86
N ALA A 526 -2.74 27.67 -25.83
CA ALA A 526 -2.73 29.12 -25.79
C ALA A 526 -4.18 29.65 -25.68
N ALA A 527 -4.44 30.51 -24.70
CA ALA A 527 -5.76 31.07 -24.49
C ALA A 527 -6.15 31.98 -25.68
N LYS A 528 -7.41 31.89 -26.12
CA LYS A 528 -7.94 32.80 -27.13
C LYS A 528 -7.84 34.23 -26.62
N ARG A 529 -7.35 35.14 -27.47
CA ARG A 529 -7.29 36.56 -27.14
C ARG A 529 -8.70 37.15 -27.24
N PRO A 530 -9.19 37.90 -26.23
CA PRO A 530 -10.48 38.57 -26.31
C PRO A 530 -10.42 39.72 -27.30
N ARG A 531 -11.53 40.00 -27.99
CA ARG A 531 -11.64 41.17 -28.88
C ARG A 531 -11.44 42.47 -28.09
N LYS A 532 -10.65 43.40 -28.63
CA LYS A 532 -10.53 44.76 -28.10
C LYS A 532 -11.84 45.51 -28.35
N LYS A 533 -12.23 46.31 -27.35
CA LYS A 533 -13.35 47.26 -27.42
C LYS A 533 -12.85 48.63 -27.01
N HIS A 534 -13.53 49.69 -27.46
CA HIS A 534 -13.20 51.08 -27.14
C HIS A 534 -12.98 51.32 -25.64
N GLU A 535 -13.83 50.72 -24.79
CA GLU A 535 -13.81 50.87 -23.32
C GLU A 535 -12.58 50.23 -22.63
N VAL A 536 -11.87 49.32 -23.31
CA VAL A 536 -10.75 48.54 -22.73
C VAL A 536 -9.39 49.11 -23.15
N LEU A 537 -9.37 50.11 -24.05
CA LEU A 537 -8.14 50.74 -24.51
C LEU A 537 -7.51 51.60 -23.41
N THR A 538 -6.23 51.40 -23.17
CA THR A 538 -5.48 52.19 -22.20
C THR A 538 -5.19 53.59 -22.76
N LEU A 539 -5.07 54.58 -21.87
CA LEU A 539 -4.70 55.96 -22.25
C LEU A 539 -3.34 56.04 -22.97
N GLN A 540 -2.45 55.06 -22.77
CA GLN A 540 -1.17 54.96 -23.47
C GLN A 540 -1.33 54.45 -24.91
N GLU A 541 -2.20 53.47 -25.14
CA GLU A 541 -2.54 53.01 -26.49
C GLU A 541 -3.18 54.13 -27.31
N ILE A 542 -4.12 54.87 -26.72
CA ILE A 542 -4.78 56.03 -27.36
C ILE A 542 -3.74 57.10 -27.74
N LYS A 543 -2.79 57.41 -26.86
CA LYS A 543 -1.69 58.34 -27.19
C LYS A 543 -0.79 57.81 -28.31
N THR A 544 -0.55 56.50 -28.35
CA THR A 544 0.30 55.88 -29.38
C THR A 544 -0.39 55.90 -30.75
N ILE A 545 -1.70 55.63 -30.79
CA ILE A 545 -2.53 55.76 -31.99
C ILE A 545 -2.47 57.20 -32.51
N HIS A 546 -2.63 58.18 -31.60
CA HIS A 546 -2.52 59.59 -31.94
C HIS A 546 -1.13 59.95 -32.49
N VAL A 547 -0.04 59.58 -31.81
CA VAL A 547 1.32 59.87 -32.28
C VAL A 547 1.61 59.24 -33.65
N LYS A 548 1.03 58.09 -33.97
CA LYS A 548 1.24 57.46 -35.28
C LYS A 548 0.50 58.17 -36.42
N ARG A 549 -0.65 58.79 -36.14
CA ARG A 549 -1.58 59.33 -37.16
C ARG A 549 -1.87 60.83 -37.06
N HIS A 550 -1.29 61.57 -36.11
CA HIS A 550 -1.50 63.02 -35.94
C HIS A 550 -1.00 63.89 -37.11
N LEU A 551 -0.26 63.31 -38.07
CA LEU A 551 0.20 63.97 -39.29
C LEU A 551 -0.69 63.69 -40.50
N GLU A 552 -1.77 62.91 -40.33
CA GLU A 552 -2.75 62.67 -41.40
C GLU A 552 -3.51 63.96 -41.77
N PRO A 553 -3.99 64.09 -43.02
CA PRO A 553 -4.63 65.31 -43.48
C PRO A 553 -5.87 65.64 -42.66
N LEU A 554 -5.95 66.89 -42.22
CA LEU A 554 -7.05 67.38 -41.40
C LEU A 554 -8.35 67.49 -42.22
N PRO A 555 -9.52 67.26 -41.58
CA PRO A 555 -10.80 67.52 -42.21
C PRO A 555 -10.95 68.99 -42.61
N ALA A 556 -11.78 69.25 -43.62
CA ALA A 556 -12.08 70.61 -44.05
C ALA A 556 -12.59 71.46 -42.87
N GLY A 557 -11.99 72.63 -42.66
CA GLY A 557 -12.33 73.54 -41.56
C GLY A 557 -11.52 73.34 -40.27
N TYR A 558 -10.51 72.47 -40.26
CA TYR A 558 -9.56 72.31 -39.16
C TYR A 558 -8.14 72.70 -39.59
N PHE A 559 -7.40 73.34 -38.69
CA PHE A 559 -5.96 73.60 -38.87
C PHE A 559 -5.20 73.35 -37.58
N TYR A 560 -3.93 72.93 -37.71
CA TYR A 560 -3.04 72.72 -36.57
C TYR A 560 -2.18 73.96 -36.35
N ASN A 561 -2.23 74.54 -35.15
CA ASN A 561 -1.54 75.79 -34.83
C ASN A 561 -0.12 75.59 -34.24
N GLY A 562 0.43 74.37 -34.31
CA GLY A 562 1.73 74.00 -33.73
C GLY A 562 1.66 73.45 -32.30
N HIS A 563 0.52 73.59 -31.62
CA HIS A 563 0.31 73.02 -30.28
C HIS A 563 -1.03 72.26 -30.15
N GLN A 564 -2.10 72.73 -30.80
CA GLN A 564 -3.47 72.20 -30.70
C GLN A 564 -4.18 72.24 -32.07
N PHE A 565 -5.19 71.39 -32.23
CA PHE A 565 -6.08 71.40 -33.38
C PHE A 565 -7.20 72.41 -33.17
N VAL A 566 -7.42 73.30 -34.13
CA VAL A 566 -8.41 74.38 -34.01
C VAL A 566 -9.41 74.28 -35.16
N ASN A 567 -10.71 74.33 -34.85
CA ASN A 567 -11.77 74.36 -35.85
C ASN A 567 -12.02 75.80 -36.37
N PHE A 568 -12.83 75.93 -37.43
CA PHE A 568 -13.20 77.23 -38.02
C PHE A 568 -13.92 78.18 -37.03
N PHE A 569 -14.54 77.63 -35.97
CA PHE A 569 -15.22 78.39 -34.93
C PHE A 569 -14.30 78.80 -33.76
N GLY A 570 -13.04 78.38 -33.76
CA GLY A 570 -12.04 78.69 -32.74
C GLY A 570 -11.94 77.69 -31.57
N ASP A 571 -12.69 76.59 -31.59
CA ASP A 571 -12.62 75.54 -30.57
C ASP A 571 -11.32 74.76 -30.69
N LYS A 572 -10.70 74.45 -29.55
CA LYS A 572 -9.37 73.83 -29.47
C LYS A 572 -9.48 72.39 -28.98
N MET A 573 -8.82 71.46 -29.66
CA MET A 573 -8.71 70.05 -29.29
C MET A 573 -7.26 69.62 -29.11
N ASN A 574 -7.03 68.75 -28.13
CA ASN A 574 -5.70 68.20 -27.83
C ASN A 574 -5.37 66.95 -28.66
N PHE A 575 -6.38 66.30 -29.23
CA PHE A 575 -6.24 65.14 -30.10
C PHE A 575 -6.72 65.49 -31.50
N HIS A 576 -6.24 64.72 -32.49
CA HIS A 576 -6.65 64.85 -33.88
C HIS A 576 -8.19 64.80 -34.00
N PRO A 577 -8.83 65.62 -34.85
CA PRO A 577 -10.30 65.65 -34.99
C PRO A 577 -10.92 64.30 -35.40
N LEU A 578 -10.15 63.44 -36.07
CA LEU A 578 -10.55 62.09 -36.48
C LEU A 578 -10.10 60.98 -35.50
N MET A 579 -9.82 61.33 -34.24
CA MET A 579 -9.27 60.37 -33.27
C MET A 579 -10.21 59.16 -33.05
N GLU A 580 -11.52 59.36 -33.04
CA GLU A 580 -12.49 58.27 -32.91
C GLU A 580 -12.40 57.30 -34.09
N GLN A 581 -12.26 57.80 -35.32
CA GLN A 581 -12.07 56.97 -36.51
C GLN A 581 -10.74 56.20 -36.46
N PHE A 582 -9.67 56.83 -35.98
CA PHE A 582 -8.37 56.16 -35.82
C PHE A 582 -8.42 55.06 -34.76
N ILE A 583 -9.21 55.25 -33.70
CA ILE A 583 -9.45 54.24 -32.68
C ILE A 583 -10.27 53.09 -33.27
N ASP A 584 -11.32 53.38 -34.03
CA ASP A 584 -12.16 52.36 -34.68
C ASP A 584 -11.35 51.52 -35.68
N GLU A 585 -10.56 52.16 -36.55
CA GLU A 585 -9.65 51.48 -37.48
C GLU A 585 -8.63 50.60 -36.73
N TYR A 586 -8.04 51.12 -35.65
CA TYR A 586 -7.08 50.37 -34.84
C TYR A 586 -7.74 49.16 -34.14
N VAL A 587 -8.95 49.33 -33.61
CA VAL A 587 -9.71 48.25 -32.97
C VAL A 587 -10.10 47.20 -34.00
N GLU A 588 -10.53 47.61 -35.20
CA GLU A 588 -10.86 46.70 -36.29
C GLU A 588 -9.63 45.91 -36.75
N GLU A 589 -8.50 46.58 -36.97
CA GLU A 589 -7.25 45.95 -37.39
C GLU A 589 -6.71 44.99 -36.31
N ALA A 590 -6.69 45.42 -35.04
CA ALA A 590 -6.28 44.58 -33.92
C ALA A 590 -7.22 43.38 -33.73
N ASN A 591 -8.53 43.56 -33.93
CA ASN A 591 -9.49 42.47 -33.85
C ASN A 591 -9.34 41.49 -35.02
N LYS A 592 -9.04 41.96 -36.24
CA LYS A 592 -8.70 41.08 -37.37
C LYS A 592 -7.43 40.27 -37.12
N GLU A 593 -6.44 40.84 -36.44
CA GLU A 593 -5.22 40.11 -36.05
C GLU A 593 -5.49 39.10 -34.93
N ILE A 594 -6.30 39.47 -33.93
CA ILE A 594 -6.77 38.56 -32.87
C ILE A 594 -7.58 37.40 -33.45
N GLU A 595 -8.43 37.66 -34.44
CA GLU A 595 -9.23 36.63 -35.13
C GLU A 595 -8.34 35.69 -35.94
N ARG A 596 -7.37 36.21 -36.69
CA ARG A 596 -6.38 35.38 -37.39
C ARG A 596 -5.61 34.50 -36.42
N PHE A 597 -5.13 35.06 -35.32
CA PHE A 597 -4.44 34.31 -34.26
C PHE A 597 -5.33 33.24 -33.63
N ASN A 598 -6.59 33.57 -33.29
CA ASN A 598 -7.53 32.62 -32.70
C ASN A 598 -7.93 31.51 -33.70
N HIS A 599 -8.03 31.83 -34.99
CA HIS A 599 -8.32 30.87 -36.05
C HIS A 599 -7.14 29.93 -36.32
N GLU A 600 -5.91 30.46 -36.35
CA GLU A 600 -4.70 29.64 -36.42
C GLU A 600 -4.58 28.71 -35.20
N LEU A 601 -4.94 29.18 -34.00
CA LEU A 601 -5.01 28.33 -32.80
C LEU A 601 -6.11 27.25 -32.86
N GLU A 602 -7.22 27.51 -33.53
CA GLU A 602 -8.28 26.51 -33.77
C GLU A 602 -7.82 25.45 -34.78
N LEU A 603 -7.17 25.87 -35.87
CA LEU A 603 -6.63 24.98 -36.90
C LEU A 603 -5.47 24.11 -36.39
N GLN A 604 -4.63 24.65 -35.50
CA GLN A 604 -3.55 23.90 -34.86
C GLN A 604 -4.05 22.87 -33.85
N GLY A 605 -5.32 22.94 -33.43
CA GLY A 605 -6.08 21.94 -32.68
C GLY A 605 -5.21 21.03 -31.82
N GLN A 606 -4.59 21.57 -30.76
CA GLN A 606 -3.71 20.76 -29.92
C GLN A 606 -4.56 19.73 -29.14
N PRO A 607 -4.41 18.41 -29.42
CA PRO A 607 -5.21 17.38 -28.74
C PRO A 607 -4.81 17.25 -27.27
N ASP A 608 -5.75 16.83 -26.42
CA ASP A 608 -5.52 16.66 -24.98
C ASP A 608 -4.43 15.60 -24.74
N LEU A 609 -3.78 15.68 -23.57
CA LEU A 609 -2.74 14.75 -23.14
C LEU A 609 -3.20 13.28 -23.18
N PHE A 610 -4.52 13.08 -23.02
CA PHE A 610 -5.19 11.79 -22.95
C PHE A 610 -5.84 11.36 -24.27
N ASP A 611 -5.80 12.22 -25.30
CA ASP A 611 -6.31 11.87 -26.62
C ASP A 611 -5.28 10.97 -27.34
N PRO A 612 -5.72 9.90 -28.03
CA PRO A 612 -4.84 8.94 -28.68
C PRO A 612 -3.96 9.53 -29.78
#